data_AF-A0A1H8H3R3-F1
#
_entry.id   AF-A0A1H8H3R3-F1
#
_cell.length_a   1.000
_cell.length_b   1.000
_cell.length_c   1.000
_cell.angle_alpha   90.00
_cell.angle_beta   90.00
_cell.angle_gamma   90.00
#
_symmetry.space_group_name_H-M   'P 1'
#
loop_
_entity.id
_entity.type
_entity.pdbx_description
1 polymer ?
#
loop_
_entity_poly.entity_id
_entity_poly.type
_entity_poly.pdbx_seq_one_letter_code
_entity_poly.pdbx_strand_id
1 'polypeptide(L)'
;MAVTNRWAIRDVATASFFDQVTKKLRARLDSLKQSGLENSADVVYSNGGSGNPKLVGFSGNKAARFTLQDALFTNELIAMLLGTEVITAATPVTTNDILTVSAGSVNLEHTPSSTGALVSVSKYLPDGTIGEGFDYNSSAPSTGEYGVANKTVTFATGDVVDGEKVIVYYKTMAGSDTKQIKAQTDKFAGSFELVLDVLVRDVLTKKDYAAQITIPSAKIEDNWSMAMAPDGDPAVQDIAMEALAVPGSKDLYTMYIFDEDDFV
;
A
#
# COMPACT_ATOMS: atom_id res chain seq x y z
N MET A 1 -30.03 -26.18 18.29
CA MET A 1 -29.68 -27.49 17.69
C MET A 1 -28.28 -27.85 18.13
N ALA A 2 -27.92 -29.13 18.25
CA ALA A 2 -26.54 -29.51 18.62
C ALA A 2 -25.61 -29.15 17.45
N VAL A 3 -24.88 -28.04 17.58
CA VAL A 3 -23.79 -27.67 16.67
C VAL A 3 -22.81 -28.83 16.63
N THR A 4 -22.66 -29.39 15.45
CA THR A 4 -21.73 -30.46 15.10
C THR A 4 -20.29 -29.97 15.21
N ASN A 5 -19.43 -30.69 15.93
CA ASN A 5 -18.06 -30.24 16.24
C ASN A 5 -17.02 -30.46 15.12
N ARG A 6 -17.44 -30.59 13.85
CA ARG A 6 -16.53 -30.85 12.73
C ARG A 6 -16.83 -29.93 11.55
N TRP A 7 -15.87 -29.06 11.24
CA TRP A 7 -16.02 -27.95 10.31
C TRP A 7 -14.98 -28.04 9.20
N ALA A 8 -15.35 -27.63 8.00
CA ALA A 8 -14.44 -27.37 6.89
C ALA A 8 -14.38 -25.87 6.63
N ILE A 9 -13.17 -25.31 6.61
CA ILE A 9 -12.91 -23.92 6.22
C ILE A 9 -12.79 -23.91 4.70
N ARG A 10 -13.58 -23.08 4.02
CA ARG A 10 -13.56 -22.95 2.56
C ARG A 10 -13.41 -21.50 2.10
N ASP A 11 -13.83 -20.55 2.92
CA ASP A 11 -13.99 -19.17 2.50
C ASP A 11 -12.75 -18.31 2.74
N VAL A 12 -12.59 -17.28 1.91
CA VAL A 12 -11.59 -16.23 2.12
C VAL A 12 -12.20 -15.21 3.06
N ALA A 13 -11.49 -14.88 4.14
CA ALA A 13 -12.02 -13.99 5.15
C ALA A 13 -12.29 -12.59 4.61
N THR A 14 -13.34 -11.93 5.09
CA THR A 14 -13.43 -10.46 5.04
C THR A 14 -12.67 -9.91 6.25
N ALA A 15 -11.74 -8.99 6.03
CA ALA A 15 -10.90 -8.44 7.10
C ALA A 15 -11.32 -7.02 7.46
N SER A 16 -11.53 -6.77 8.75
CA SER A 16 -11.85 -5.46 9.30
C SER A 16 -10.81 -5.06 10.34
N PHE A 17 -10.17 -3.91 10.12
CA PHE A 17 -9.11 -3.36 10.96
C PHE A 17 -9.65 -2.24 11.84
N PHE A 18 -9.48 -2.37 13.15
CA PHE A 18 -9.90 -1.38 14.13
C PHE A 18 -8.68 -0.78 14.83
N ASP A 19 -8.75 0.52 15.07
CA ASP A 19 -7.76 1.23 15.88
C ASP A 19 -7.81 0.75 17.34
N GLN A 20 -6.66 0.42 17.92
CA GLN A 20 -6.61 -0.18 19.25
C GLN A 20 -7.15 0.72 20.37
N VAL A 21 -7.03 2.05 20.21
CA VAL A 21 -7.41 3.02 21.24
C VAL A 21 -8.83 3.51 21.00
N THR A 22 -9.14 3.94 19.78
CA THR A 22 -10.42 4.57 19.45
C THR A 22 -11.51 3.55 19.10
N LYS A 23 -11.14 2.29 18.82
CA LYS A 23 -12.04 1.22 18.37
C LYS A 23 -12.82 1.57 17.10
N LYS A 24 -12.36 2.55 16.34
CA LYS A 24 -12.94 2.92 15.04
C LYS A 24 -12.36 2.05 13.95
N LEU A 25 -13.20 1.69 12.99
CA LEU A 25 -12.80 1.01 11.76
C LEU A 25 -11.85 1.92 10.97
N ARG A 26 -10.66 1.40 10.63
CA ARG A 26 -9.63 2.08 9.83
C ARG A 26 -9.65 1.61 8.38
N ALA A 27 -9.74 0.31 8.17
CA ALA A 27 -9.83 -0.28 6.84
C ALA A 27 -10.70 -1.54 6.86
N ARG A 28 -11.37 -1.81 5.75
CA ARG A 28 -12.10 -3.05 5.51
C ARG A 28 -11.66 -3.59 4.15
N LEU A 29 -11.28 -4.86 4.12
CA LEU A 29 -10.89 -5.57 2.91
C LEU A 29 -11.93 -6.66 2.66
N ASP A 30 -12.71 -6.48 1.60
CA ASP A 30 -13.76 -7.39 1.14
C ASP A 30 -13.38 -8.13 -0.15
N SER A 31 -12.33 -7.69 -0.85
CA SER A 31 -11.81 -8.29 -2.08
C SER A 31 -10.59 -9.21 -1.87
N LEU A 32 -10.43 -9.76 -0.67
CA LEU A 32 -9.33 -10.65 -0.35
C LEU A 32 -9.35 -11.89 -1.25
N LYS A 33 -8.19 -12.20 -1.85
CA LYS A 33 -7.94 -13.41 -2.65
C LYS A 33 -7.51 -14.59 -1.80
N GLN A 34 -6.81 -14.31 -0.71
CA GLN A 34 -6.31 -15.33 0.21
C GLN A 34 -6.26 -14.79 1.64
N SER A 35 -6.61 -15.64 2.60
CA SER A 35 -6.45 -15.40 4.03
C SER A 35 -5.84 -16.64 4.68
N GLY A 36 -4.76 -16.48 5.43
CA GLY A 36 -4.06 -17.54 6.14
C GLY A 36 -3.94 -17.24 7.64
N LEU A 37 -4.03 -18.29 8.44
CA LEU A 37 -3.76 -18.28 9.88
C LEU A 37 -2.79 -19.42 10.18
N GLU A 38 -1.63 -19.07 10.74
CA GLU A 38 -0.57 -20.01 11.10
C GLU A 38 -0.21 -19.86 12.58
N ASN A 39 -0.15 -20.98 13.31
CA ASN A 39 0.38 -21.02 14.67
C ASN A 39 1.73 -21.73 14.67
N SER A 40 2.74 -21.08 15.24
CA SER A 40 4.08 -21.65 15.43
C SER A 40 4.42 -21.74 16.92
N ALA A 41 5.27 -22.70 17.27
CA ALA A 41 5.84 -22.85 18.61
C ALA A 41 7.12 -23.69 18.54
N ASP A 42 8.09 -23.35 19.37
CA ASP A 42 9.33 -24.11 19.50
C ASP A 42 9.19 -25.18 20.59
N VAL A 43 9.82 -26.35 20.38
CA VAL A 43 9.92 -27.39 21.41
C VAL A 43 11.38 -27.80 21.59
N VAL A 44 11.93 -27.51 22.77
CA VAL A 44 13.30 -27.89 23.15
C VAL A 44 13.25 -29.17 23.97
N TYR A 45 14.04 -30.17 23.58
CA TYR A 45 14.10 -31.46 24.26
C TYR A 45 15.37 -31.60 25.11
N SER A 46 15.22 -32.05 26.34
CA SER A 46 16.32 -32.57 27.16
C SER A 46 16.56 -34.03 26.75
N ASN A 47 17.78 -34.34 26.28
CA ASN A 47 18.18 -35.69 25.90
C ASN A 47 19.18 -36.26 26.91
N GLY A 48 19.21 -37.58 27.12
CA GLY A 48 20.19 -38.18 28.03
C GLY A 48 20.15 -39.71 28.09
N GLY A 49 21.32 -40.32 28.34
CA GLY A 49 21.54 -41.78 28.39
C GLY A 49 22.27 -42.33 27.15
N SER A 50 22.63 -43.62 27.20
CA SER A 50 23.21 -44.31 26.04
C SER A 50 22.19 -44.36 24.91
N GLY A 51 22.53 -43.79 23.75
CA GLY A 51 21.62 -43.62 22.61
C GLY A 51 20.92 -42.25 22.53
N ASN A 52 21.19 -41.32 23.46
CA ASN A 52 20.69 -39.94 23.45
C ASN A 52 19.16 -39.77 23.19
N PRO A 53 18.28 -40.55 23.84
CA PRO A 53 16.84 -40.41 23.64
C PRO A 53 16.30 -39.09 24.22
N LYS A 54 15.20 -38.59 23.65
CA LYS A 54 14.45 -37.43 24.16
C LYS A 54 13.73 -37.82 25.45
N LEU A 55 14.00 -37.10 26.54
CA LEU A 55 13.45 -37.40 27.88
C LEU A 55 12.29 -36.47 28.24
N VAL A 56 12.44 -35.15 28.04
CA VAL A 56 11.44 -34.14 28.39
C VAL A 56 11.47 -33.04 27.34
N GLY A 57 10.29 -32.56 26.90
CA GLY A 57 10.15 -31.44 25.97
C GLY A 57 9.55 -30.21 26.67
N PHE A 58 10.11 -29.04 26.40
CA PHE A 58 9.61 -27.74 26.84
C PHE A 58 9.17 -26.93 25.63
N SER A 59 7.92 -26.46 25.63
CA SER A 59 7.39 -25.60 24.57
C SER A 59 7.59 -24.13 24.91
N GLY A 60 7.99 -23.33 23.92
CA GLY A 60 8.22 -21.88 24.06
C GLY A 60 7.93 -21.15 22.75
N ASN A 61 8.09 -19.82 22.76
CA ASN A 61 7.97 -18.96 21.57
C ASN A 61 6.70 -19.20 20.74
N LYS A 62 5.55 -19.30 21.40
CA LYS A 62 4.28 -19.46 20.68
C LYS A 62 3.94 -18.15 19.98
N ALA A 63 3.74 -18.20 18.66
CA ALA A 63 3.31 -17.08 17.84
C ALA A 63 2.13 -17.47 16.95
N ALA A 64 1.31 -16.48 16.60
CA ALA A 64 0.22 -16.64 15.64
C ALA A 64 0.38 -15.59 14.55
N ARG A 65 0.58 -16.04 13.31
CA ARG A 65 0.78 -15.20 12.12
C ARG A 65 -0.45 -15.25 11.22
N PHE A 66 -0.81 -14.11 10.68
CA PHE A 66 -1.94 -13.94 9.77
C PHE A 66 -1.42 -13.34 8.47
N THR A 67 -1.83 -13.91 7.35
CA THR A 67 -1.48 -13.42 6.02
C THR A 67 -2.74 -13.13 5.24
N LEU A 68 -2.91 -11.89 4.79
CA LEU A 68 -4.02 -11.48 3.94
C LEU A 68 -3.45 -11.05 2.60
N GLN A 69 -4.10 -11.47 1.51
CA GLN A 69 -3.73 -11.07 0.17
C GLN A 69 -4.91 -10.39 -0.49
N ASP A 70 -4.76 -9.12 -0.83
CA ASP A 70 -5.79 -8.35 -1.56
C ASP A 70 -5.41 -8.17 -3.02
N ALA A 71 -6.42 -8.14 -3.89
CA ALA A 71 -6.30 -7.76 -5.29
C ALA A 71 -6.37 -6.25 -5.50
N LEU A 72 -7.00 -5.53 -4.57
CA LEU A 72 -7.17 -4.09 -4.64
C LEU A 72 -6.39 -3.47 -3.49
N PHE A 73 -5.71 -2.35 -3.75
CA PHE A 73 -5.13 -1.54 -2.69
C PHE A 73 -6.07 -0.37 -2.39
N THR A 74 -6.27 -0.09 -1.10
CA THR A 74 -6.94 1.13 -0.66
C THR A 74 -5.92 2.11 -0.10
N ASN A 75 -6.15 3.41 -0.26
CA ASN A 75 -5.26 4.44 0.30
C ASN A 75 -5.09 4.29 1.81
N GLU A 76 -6.16 3.92 2.52
CA GLU A 76 -6.13 3.70 3.96
C GLU A 76 -5.24 2.50 4.34
N LEU A 77 -5.28 1.40 3.58
CA LEU A 77 -4.40 0.25 3.82
C LEU A 77 -2.93 0.61 3.64
N ILE A 78 -2.59 1.36 2.58
CA ILE A 78 -1.21 1.80 2.35
C ILE A 78 -0.77 2.77 3.45
N ALA A 79 -1.65 3.68 3.88
CA ALA A 79 -1.38 4.59 4.99
C ALA A 79 -1.15 3.82 6.30
N MET A 80 -1.93 2.77 6.56
CA MET A 80 -1.73 1.88 7.72
C MET A 80 -0.40 1.13 7.67
N LEU A 81 -0.01 0.60 6.50
CA LEU A 81 1.28 -0.07 6.29
C LEU A 81 2.47 0.89 6.47
N LEU A 82 2.28 2.16 6.15
CA LEU A 82 3.29 3.22 6.32
C LEU A 82 3.26 3.89 7.70
N GLY A 83 2.26 3.59 8.54
CA GLY A 83 2.05 4.27 9.82
C GLY A 83 1.73 5.76 9.68
N THR A 84 1.19 6.18 8.53
CA THR A 84 0.81 7.57 8.25
C THR A 84 -0.69 7.70 7.99
N GLU A 85 -1.15 8.93 7.76
CA GLU A 85 -2.54 9.21 7.42
C GLU A 85 -2.64 9.70 5.98
N VAL A 86 -3.80 9.48 5.37
CA VAL A 86 -4.09 9.98 4.03
C VAL A 86 -4.41 11.48 4.11
N ILE A 87 -3.54 12.31 3.54
CA ILE A 87 -3.74 13.76 3.50
C ILE A 87 -4.48 14.11 2.21
N THR A 88 -5.66 14.73 2.33
CA THR A 88 -6.39 15.28 1.18
C THR A 88 -6.12 16.77 1.07
N ALA A 89 -5.33 17.18 0.08
CA ALA A 89 -5.01 18.58 -0.14
C ALA A 89 -4.54 18.85 -1.56
N ALA A 90 -4.77 20.07 -2.04
CA ALA A 90 -4.17 20.57 -3.26
C ALA A 90 -2.64 20.59 -3.10
N THR A 91 -1.94 19.83 -3.95
CA THR A 91 -0.49 19.66 -3.85
C THR A 91 0.17 19.79 -5.22
N PRO A 92 1.39 20.36 -5.29
CA PRO A 92 2.12 20.43 -6.54
C PRO A 92 2.59 19.03 -6.96
N VAL A 93 2.16 18.57 -8.13
CA VAL A 93 2.56 17.30 -8.75
C VAL A 93 3.42 17.57 -9.97
N THR A 94 4.48 16.78 -10.16
CA THR A 94 5.34 16.87 -11.34
C THR A 94 4.67 16.16 -12.50
N THR A 95 4.50 16.86 -13.62
CA THR A 95 4.07 16.32 -14.91
C THR A 95 5.14 16.57 -15.96
N ASN A 96 5.05 15.86 -17.08
CA ASN A 96 5.92 16.08 -18.23
C ASN A 96 5.10 16.20 -19.52
N ASP A 97 5.47 17.18 -20.34
CA ASP A 97 4.87 17.39 -21.66
C ASP A 97 5.96 17.25 -22.72
N ILE A 98 5.68 16.52 -23.80
CA ILE A 98 6.52 16.49 -25.00
C ILE A 98 5.83 17.35 -26.06
N LEU A 99 6.40 18.51 -26.34
CA LEU A 99 5.76 19.56 -27.14
C LEU A 99 6.59 19.88 -28.37
N THR A 100 5.93 20.25 -29.46
CA THR A 100 6.59 20.71 -30.69
C THR A 100 6.76 22.22 -30.65
N VAL A 101 7.98 22.68 -30.92
CA VAL A 101 8.33 24.10 -30.94
C VAL A 101 7.67 24.79 -32.13
N SER A 102 7.05 25.95 -31.86
CA SER A 102 6.50 26.83 -32.88
C SER A 102 6.82 28.29 -32.53
N ALA A 103 7.36 29.02 -33.50
CA ALA A 103 7.84 30.39 -33.33
C ALA A 103 8.80 30.55 -32.13
N GLY A 104 9.70 29.59 -31.92
CA GLY A 104 10.67 29.62 -30.80
C GLY A 104 10.06 29.49 -29.40
N SER A 105 8.83 28.98 -29.30
CA SER A 105 8.13 28.79 -28.03
C SER A 105 7.35 27.47 -27.98
N VAL A 106 6.99 27.05 -26.77
CA VAL A 106 6.02 25.97 -26.53
C VAL A 106 5.00 26.39 -25.48
N ASN A 107 3.78 25.85 -25.60
CA ASN A 107 2.72 26.08 -24.63
C ASN A 107 2.44 24.79 -23.86
N LEU A 108 2.66 24.83 -22.55
CA LEU A 108 2.39 23.74 -21.63
C LEU A 108 0.88 23.43 -21.57
N GLU A 109 0.54 22.15 -21.35
CA GLU A 109 -0.85 21.73 -21.22
C GLU A 109 -1.47 22.32 -19.95
N HIS A 110 -0.74 22.25 -18.83
CA HIS A 110 -1.15 22.74 -17.52
C HIS A 110 -0.38 23.98 -17.07
N THR A 111 -1.01 24.77 -16.19
CA THR A 111 -0.37 25.96 -15.62
C THR A 111 0.65 25.54 -14.55
N PRO A 112 1.91 26.01 -14.62
CA PRO A 112 2.90 25.80 -13.57
C PRO A 112 2.44 26.38 -12.23
N SER A 113 2.74 25.70 -11.13
CA SER A 113 2.26 26.07 -9.79
C SER A 113 2.83 27.40 -9.27
N SER A 114 4.00 27.81 -9.76
CA SER A 114 4.68 29.05 -9.38
C SER A 114 5.78 29.39 -10.40
N THR A 115 6.32 30.62 -10.34
CA THR A 115 7.57 30.96 -11.02
C THR A 115 8.69 30.02 -10.53
N GLY A 116 9.41 29.37 -11.45
CA GLY A 116 10.40 28.33 -11.11
C GLY A 116 9.82 26.93 -10.84
N ALA A 117 8.55 26.68 -11.15
CA ALA A 117 7.95 25.34 -11.06
C ALA A 117 8.37 24.39 -12.19
N LEU A 118 9.08 24.88 -13.21
CA LEU A 118 9.72 24.03 -14.20
C LEU A 118 10.93 23.35 -13.57
N VAL A 119 10.92 22.03 -13.58
CA VAL A 119 11.94 21.16 -12.99
C VAL A 119 13.08 20.92 -13.99
N SER A 120 12.74 20.73 -15.27
CA SER A 120 13.73 20.50 -16.32
C SER A 120 13.12 20.80 -17.69
N VAL A 121 13.91 21.41 -18.58
CA VAL A 121 13.57 21.66 -19.98
C VAL A 121 14.72 21.13 -20.84
N SER A 122 14.43 20.24 -21.78
CA SER A 122 15.47 19.68 -22.66
C SER A 122 14.92 19.37 -24.05
N LYS A 123 15.80 19.30 -25.05
CA LYS A 123 15.44 18.80 -26.38
C LYS A 123 15.03 17.34 -26.30
N TYR A 124 14.00 16.97 -27.04
CA TYR A 124 13.56 15.58 -27.21
C TYR A 124 13.90 15.13 -28.62
N LEU A 125 14.89 14.25 -28.74
CA LEU A 125 15.44 13.83 -30.01
C LEU A 125 14.52 12.82 -30.71
N PRO A 126 14.54 12.72 -32.06
CA PRO A 126 13.69 11.79 -32.80
C PRO A 126 13.92 10.30 -32.47
N ASP A 127 15.09 9.96 -31.92
CA ASP A 127 15.44 8.62 -31.45
C ASP A 127 14.87 8.29 -30.06
N GLY A 128 14.15 9.24 -29.45
CA GLY A 128 13.54 9.11 -28.13
C GLY A 128 14.46 9.45 -26.96
N THR A 129 15.69 9.90 -27.23
CA THR A 129 16.65 10.31 -26.20
C THR A 129 16.51 11.79 -25.82
N ILE A 130 17.12 12.16 -24.70
CA ILE A 130 17.15 13.53 -24.19
C ILE A 130 18.42 14.20 -24.74
N GLY A 131 18.23 15.34 -25.43
CA GLY A 131 19.31 16.16 -25.95
C GLY A 131 19.74 17.24 -24.95
N GLU A 132 20.17 18.39 -25.48
CA GLU A 132 20.63 19.52 -24.67
C GLU A 132 19.56 20.02 -23.69
N GLY A 133 19.98 20.28 -22.46
CA GLY A 133 19.17 20.94 -21.43
C GLY A 133 19.32 22.46 -21.49
N PHE A 134 18.30 23.16 -21.02
CA PHE A 134 18.26 24.62 -20.97
C PHE A 134 18.17 25.11 -19.53
N ASP A 135 18.82 26.23 -19.24
CA ASP A 135 18.82 26.87 -17.92
C ASP A 135 17.70 27.92 -17.80
N TYR A 136 17.11 28.07 -16.61
CA TYR A 136 16.04 29.05 -16.40
C TYR A 136 16.61 30.47 -16.28
N ASN A 137 16.06 31.40 -17.06
CA ASN A 137 16.28 32.83 -16.89
C ASN A 137 14.95 33.57 -16.67
N SER A 138 14.90 34.36 -15.59
CA SER A 138 13.72 35.18 -15.24
C SER A 138 13.58 36.45 -16.09
N SER A 139 14.62 36.81 -16.84
CA SER A 139 14.66 37.89 -17.83
C SER A 139 14.51 37.33 -19.25
N ALA A 140 14.76 38.14 -20.28
CA ALA A 140 14.78 37.63 -21.66
C ALA A 140 15.82 36.51 -21.82
N PRO A 141 15.48 35.35 -22.41
CA PRO A 141 16.37 34.21 -22.51
C PRO A 141 17.56 34.52 -23.44
N SER A 142 18.77 34.21 -23.00
CA SER A 142 20.00 34.17 -23.81
C SER A 142 20.29 32.74 -24.28
N THR A 143 21.25 32.56 -25.19
CA THR A 143 21.63 31.24 -25.72
C THR A 143 21.86 30.21 -24.60
N GLY A 144 21.18 29.07 -24.68
CA GLY A 144 21.17 28.00 -23.68
C GLY A 144 20.13 28.19 -22.57
N GLU A 145 19.30 29.22 -22.64
CA GLU A 145 18.34 29.57 -21.59
C GLU A 145 16.87 29.53 -22.07
N TYR A 146 15.96 29.36 -21.12
CA TYR A 146 14.53 29.50 -21.34
C TYR A 146 13.89 30.45 -20.33
N GLY A 147 12.88 31.18 -20.81
CA GLY A 147 11.96 31.97 -19.99
C GLY A 147 10.60 31.27 -19.89
N VAL A 148 9.86 31.52 -18.80
CA VAL A 148 8.48 31.07 -18.67
C VAL A 148 7.56 32.23 -18.29
N ALA A 149 6.47 32.36 -19.03
CA ALA A 149 5.38 33.28 -18.71
C ALA A 149 4.06 32.53 -18.79
N ASN A 150 3.37 32.37 -17.66
CA ASN A 150 2.16 31.56 -17.54
C ASN A 150 2.40 30.12 -18.03
N LYS A 151 1.83 29.76 -19.19
CA LYS A 151 1.97 28.45 -19.84
C LYS A 151 3.02 28.43 -20.94
N THR A 152 3.53 29.59 -21.33
CA THR A 152 4.40 29.71 -22.49
C THR A 152 5.85 29.65 -22.03
N VAL A 153 6.58 28.67 -22.55
CA VAL A 153 8.03 28.56 -22.43
C VAL A 153 8.65 29.13 -23.70
N THR A 154 9.53 30.10 -23.55
CA THR A 154 10.21 30.80 -24.65
C THR A 154 11.70 30.50 -24.59
N PHE A 155 12.29 30.19 -25.74
CA PHE A 155 13.72 29.91 -25.85
C PHE A 155 14.45 31.08 -26.50
N ALA A 156 15.77 31.14 -26.36
CA ALA A 156 16.55 32.11 -27.12
C ALA A 156 16.57 31.78 -28.62
N THR A 157 16.80 32.82 -29.43
CA THR A 157 16.75 32.69 -30.89
C THR A 157 17.87 31.76 -31.38
N GLY A 158 17.48 30.71 -32.12
CA GLY A 158 18.41 29.75 -32.73
C GLY A 158 18.73 28.52 -31.86
N ASP A 159 18.27 28.48 -30.61
CA ASP A 159 18.52 27.36 -29.70
C ASP A 159 17.66 26.13 -30.01
N VAL A 160 16.43 26.39 -30.44
CA VAL A 160 15.46 25.39 -30.89
C VAL A 160 14.87 25.84 -32.22
N VAL A 161 14.74 24.89 -33.15
CA VAL A 161 14.16 25.15 -34.47
C VAL A 161 12.68 24.76 -34.46
N ASP A 162 11.86 25.51 -35.19
CA ASP A 162 10.45 25.16 -35.37
C ASP A 162 10.31 23.75 -35.95
N GLY A 163 9.43 22.96 -35.33
CA GLY A 163 9.25 21.54 -35.66
C GLY A 163 10.08 20.58 -34.82
N GLU A 164 11.08 21.04 -34.05
CA GLU A 164 11.76 20.22 -33.05
C GLU A 164 10.85 19.94 -31.85
N LYS A 165 11.10 18.83 -31.14
CA LYS A 165 10.39 18.48 -29.92
C LYS A 165 11.22 18.84 -28.69
N VAL A 166 10.55 19.30 -27.66
CA VAL A 166 11.13 19.55 -26.33
C VAL A 166 10.33 18.78 -25.29
N ILE A 167 11.02 18.27 -24.28
CA ILE A 167 10.41 17.67 -23.10
C ILE A 167 10.54 18.64 -21.93
N VAL A 168 9.41 18.93 -21.29
CA VAL A 168 9.35 19.86 -20.15
C VAL A 168 8.76 19.16 -18.94
N TYR A 169 9.55 19.02 -17.89
CA TYR A 169 9.07 18.60 -16.58
C TYR A 169 8.72 19.83 -15.75
N TYR A 170 7.50 19.88 -15.22
CA TYR A 170 7.06 20.99 -14.38
C TYR A 170 6.07 20.56 -13.33
N LYS A 171 5.99 21.33 -12.24
CA LYS A 171 5.00 21.14 -11.19
C LYS A 171 3.74 21.91 -11.53
N THR A 172 2.60 21.23 -11.51
CA THR A 172 1.28 21.86 -11.59
C THR A 172 0.50 21.56 -10.31
N MET A 173 -0.41 22.46 -9.92
CA MET A 173 -1.24 22.22 -8.74
C MET A 173 -2.32 21.20 -9.07
N ALA A 174 -2.26 20.04 -8.43
CA ALA A 174 -3.36 19.11 -8.44
C ALA A 174 -4.51 19.63 -7.55
N GLY A 175 -5.73 19.20 -7.86
CA GLY A 175 -6.95 19.68 -7.19
C GLY A 175 -7.01 19.35 -5.69
N SER A 176 -7.97 19.93 -4.98
CA SER A 176 -8.15 19.73 -3.53
C SER A 176 -8.38 18.28 -3.11
N ASP A 177 -8.86 17.43 -4.03
CA ASP A 177 -9.19 16.03 -3.75
C ASP A 177 -7.98 15.09 -3.84
N THR A 178 -6.80 15.60 -4.19
CA THR A 178 -5.57 14.81 -4.28
C THR A 178 -5.23 14.15 -2.95
N LYS A 179 -5.07 12.83 -2.98
CA LYS A 179 -4.72 11.99 -1.82
C LYS A 179 -3.20 11.79 -1.78
N GLN A 180 -2.59 12.26 -0.70
CA GLN A 180 -1.16 12.12 -0.46
C GLN A 180 -0.93 11.12 0.67
N ILE A 181 -0.06 10.14 0.40
CA ILE A 181 0.43 9.17 1.39
C ILE A 181 1.94 9.30 1.42
N LYS A 182 2.54 9.34 2.62
CA LYS A 182 3.99 9.53 2.79
C LYS A 182 4.58 8.36 3.55
N ALA A 183 5.71 7.86 3.06
CA ALA A 183 6.61 7.07 3.88
C ALA A 183 7.52 8.04 4.65
N GLN A 184 7.56 7.92 5.97
CA GLN A 184 8.39 8.76 6.83
C GLN A 184 9.36 7.88 7.62
N THR A 185 10.57 8.39 7.88
CA THR A 185 11.63 7.62 8.54
C THR A 185 11.36 7.31 10.00
N ASP A 186 10.46 8.06 10.63
CA ASP A 186 10.09 7.96 12.04
C ASP A 186 8.71 7.30 12.25
N LYS A 187 8.11 6.76 11.18
CA LYS A 187 6.80 6.11 11.20
C LYS A 187 6.91 4.66 10.77
N PHE A 188 6.20 3.81 11.50
CA PHE A 188 6.15 2.36 11.33
C PHE A 188 4.71 1.91 11.39
N ALA A 189 4.41 0.73 10.83
CA ALA A 189 3.09 0.16 10.88
C ALA A 189 2.63 -0.03 12.33
N GLY A 190 1.41 0.43 12.60
CA GLY A 190 0.80 0.34 13.91
C GLY A 190 0.35 -1.08 14.26
N SER A 191 -0.10 -1.23 15.50
CA SER A 191 -0.87 -2.41 15.91
C SER A 191 -2.36 -2.09 15.83
N PHE A 192 -3.16 -3.05 15.35
CA PHE A 192 -4.59 -2.91 15.12
C PHE A 192 -5.34 -4.10 15.74
N GLU A 193 -6.60 -3.92 16.05
CA GLU A 193 -7.50 -5.05 16.31
C GLU A 193 -8.03 -5.55 14.96
N LEU A 194 -8.00 -6.85 14.74
CA LEU A 194 -8.40 -7.46 13.47
C LEU A 194 -9.56 -8.42 13.69
N VAL A 195 -10.60 -8.25 12.88
CA VAL A 195 -11.74 -9.17 12.83
C VAL A 195 -11.79 -9.78 11.44
N LEU A 196 -11.79 -11.11 11.39
CA LEU A 196 -11.90 -11.90 10.18
C LEU A 196 -13.21 -12.66 10.17
N ASP A 197 -14.10 -12.35 9.23
CA ASP A 197 -15.35 -13.06 9.05
C ASP A 197 -15.18 -14.12 7.96
N VAL A 198 -15.48 -15.38 8.28
CA VAL A 198 -15.31 -16.55 7.40
C VAL A 198 -16.53 -17.47 7.46
N LEU A 199 -16.87 -18.10 6.34
CA LEU A 199 -17.89 -19.16 6.32
C LEU A 199 -17.25 -20.53 6.54
N VAL A 200 -17.83 -21.29 7.48
CA VAL A 200 -17.44 -22.68 7.78
C VAL A 200 -18.59 -23.63 7.47
N ARG A 201 -18.28 -24.78 6.89
CA ARG A 201 -19.29 -25.79 6.53
C ARG A 201 -19.22 -26.99 7.46
N ASP A 202 -20.36 -27.40 7.99
CA ASP A 202 -20.46 -28.65 8.76
C ASP A 202 -20.32 -29.88 7.84
N VAL A 203 -19.53 -30.84 8.28
CA VAL A 203 -19.32 -32.12 7.60
C VAL A 203 -20.59 -33.00 7.60
N LEU A 204 -21.43 -32.95 8.62
CA LEU A 204 -22.61 -33.82 8.76
C LEU A 204 -23.83 -33.24 8.04
N THR A 205 -24.23 -32.02 8.40
CA THR A 205 -25.44 -31.38 7.87
C THR A 205 -25.21 -30.69 6.54
N LYS A 206 -23.95 -30.49 6.13
CA LYS A 206 -23.55 -29.74 4.93
C LYS A 206 -24.05 -28.29 4.91
N LYS A 207 -24.52 -27.78 6.05
CA LYS A 207 -24.93 -26.38 6.22
C LYS A 207 -23.71 -25.50 6.43
N ASP A 208 -23.81 -24.28 5.93
CA ASP A 208 -22.84 -23.21 6.13
C ASP A 208 -23.21 -22.44 7.40
N TYR A 209 -22.21 -22.09 8.20
CA TYR A 209 -22.32 -21.30 9.41
C TYR A 209 -21.32 -20.15 9.35
N ALA A 210 -21.66 -19.04 9.98
CA ALA A 210 -20.75 -17.92 10.13
C ALA A 210 -19.73 -18.22 11.22
N ALA A 211 -18.47 -17.89 10.97
CA ALA A 211 -17.42 -17.92 11.94
C ALA A 211 -16.63 -16.61 11.91
N GLN A 212 -16.29 -16.11 13.09
CA GLN A 212 -15.54 -14.88 13.26
C GLN A 212 -14.27 -15.17 14.05
N ILE A 213 -13.13 -14.72 13.54
CA ILE A 213 -11.86 -14.77 14.23
C ILE A 213 -11.50 -13.35 14.66
N THR A 214 -11.52 -13.11 15.96
CA THR A 214 -11.15 -11.83 16.56
C THR A 214 -9.73 -11.91 17.10
N ILE A 215 -8.89 -10.97 16.68
CA ILE A 215 -7.50 -10.82 17.09
C ILE A 215 -7.39 -9.47 17.80
N PRO A 216 -7.33 -9.47 19.15
CA PRO A 216 -7.40 -8.22 19.91
C PRO A 216 -6.26 -7.24 19.63
N SER A 217 -5.10 -7.77 19.24
CA SER A 217 -3.93 -6.97 18.87
C SER A 217 -3.08 -7.72 17.84
N ALA A 218 -3.05 -7.23 16.61
CA ALA A 218 -2.18 -7.67 15.53
C ALA A 218 -1.23 -6.54 15.14
N LYS A 219 0.08 -6.82 15.09
CA LYS A 219 1.06 -5.91 14.52
C LYS A 219 1.27 -6.26 13.06
N ILE A 220 1.13 -5.29 12.18
CA ILE A 220 1.42 -5.46 10.76
C ILE A 220 2.94 -5.46 10.57
N GLU A 221 3.45 -6.35 9.71
CA GLU A 221 4.87 -6.38 9.36
C GLU A 221 5.22 -5.14 8.52
N ASP A 222 6.30 -4.45 8.90
CA ASP A 222 6.79 -3.26 8.18
C ASP A 222 7.40 -3.61 6.81
N ASN A 223 7.76 -4.87 6.58
CA ASN A 223 8.31 -5.35 5.34
C ASN A 223 7.19 -5.72 4.36
N TRP A 224 6.89 -4.80 3.44
CA TRP A 224 5.96 -5.02 2.34
C TRP A 224 6.60 -4.57 1.03
N SER A 225 6.08 -5.09 -0.08
CA SER A 225 6.52 -4.70 -1.42
C SER A 225 5.32 -4.51 -2.33
N MET A 226 5.46 -3.63 -3.32
CA MET A 226 4.48 -3.43 -4.37
C MET A 226 5.18 -3.65 -5.70
N ALA A 227 4.93 -4.80 -6.33
CA ALA A 227 5.48 -5.13 -7.63
C ALA A 227 4.59 -4.52 -8.72
N MET A 228 5.19 -3.77 -9.65
CA MET A 228 4.52 -3.31 -10.87
C MET A 228 5.06 -4.13 -12.03
N ALA A 229 4.21 -4.98 -12.62
CA ALA A 229 4.57 -5.81 -13.77
C ALA A 229 3.67 -5.48 -14.97
N PRO A 230 4.21 -5.46 -16.21
CA PRO A 230 3.43 -5.21 -17.41
C PRO A 230 2.60 -6.41 -17.87
N ASP A 231 2.72 -7.57 -17.21
CA ASP A 231 2.18 -8.87 -17.65
C ASP A 231 0.65 -9.01 -17.55
N GLY A 232 -0.07 -7.91 -17.33
CA GLY A 232 -1.54 -7.86 -17.37
C GLY A 232 -2.24 -8.44 -16.15
N ASP A 233 -1.57 -9.28 -15.36
CA ASP A 233 -2.09 -9.75 -14.08
C ASP A 233 -2.02 -8.62 -13.02
N PRO A 234 -3.13 -8.34 -12.31
CA PRO A 234 -3.13 -7.34 -11.27
C PRO A 234 -2.22 -7.80 -10.12
N ALA A 235 -1.28 -6.94 -9.75
CA ALA A 235 -0.42 -7.16 -8.60
C ALA A 235 -1.27 -7.39 -7.34
N VAL A 236 -0.90 -8.41 -6.57
CA VAL A 236 -1.52 -8.74 -5.29
C VAL A 236 -0.70 -8.14 -4.16
N GLN A 237 -1.38 -7.61 -3.15
CA GLN A 237 -0.74 -7.03 -1.99
C GLN A 237 -0.82 -8.00 -0.83
N ASP A 238 0.35 -8.51 -0.41
CA ASP A 238 0.48 -9.37 0.75
C ASP A 238 0.64 -8.52 2.02
N ILE A 239 -0.23 -8.79 3.00
CA ILE A 239 -0.27 -8.13 4.30
C ILE A 239 -0.04 -9.21 5.33
N ALA A 240 1.19 -9.29 5.84
CA ALA A 240 1.55 -10.20 6.91
C ALA A 240 1.45 -9.48 8.27
N MET A 241 0.94 -10.20 9.27
CA MET A 241 0.70 -9.67 10.60
C MET A 241 0.98 -10.73 11.66
N GLU A 242 1.39 -10.30 12.83
CA GLU A 242 1.61 -11.17 13.99
C GLU A 242 0.73 -10.73 15.16
N ALA A 243 0.05 -11.69 15.81
CA ALA A 243 -0.71 -11.41 17.03
C ALA A 243 0.23 -11.10 18.19
N LEU A 244 -0.06 -10.01 18.90
CA LEU A 244 0.63 -9.61 20.11
C LEU A 244 -0.11 -10.10 21.34
N ALA A 245 0.64 -10.41 22.39
CA ALA A 245 0.07 -10.67 23.70
C ALA A 245 -0.61 -9.41 24.26
N VAL A 246 -1.82 -9.59 24.79
CA VAL A 246 -2.57 -8.50 25.44
C VAL A 246 -2.35 -8.56 26.96
N PRO A 247 -2.03 -7.43 27.63
CA PRO A 247 -1.92 -7.41 29.08
C PRO A 247 -3.20 -7.91 29.76
N GLY A 248 -3.09 -8.92 30.62
CA GLY A 248 -4.21 -9.49 31.36
C GLY A 248 -5.00 -10.58 30.61
N SER A 249 -4.66 -10.89 29.36
CA SER A 249 -5.20 -12.04 28.63
C SER A 249 -4.08 -13.00 28.21
N LYS A 250 -4.41 -14.28 28.07
CA LYS A 250 -3.52 -15.31 27.51
C LYS A 250 -3.89 -15.68 26.06
N ASP A 251 -4.91 -15.02 25.52
CA ASP A 251 -5.48 -15.34 24.22
C ASP A 251 -4.82 -14.50 23.13
N LEU A 252 -4.33 -15.14 22.08
CA LEU A 252 -3.78 -14.48 20.89
C LEU A 252 -4.88 -14.15 19.87
N TYR A 253 -5.87 -15.03 19.75
CA TYR A 253 -7.06 -14.85 18.94
C TYR A 253 -8.19 -15.71 19.51
N THR A 254 -9.43 -15.34 19.20
CA THR A 254 -10.63 -16.09 19.56
C THR A 254 -11.43 -16.38 18.30
N MET A 255 -11.83 -17.64 18.11
CA MET A 255 -12.71 -18.05 17.02
C MET A 255 -14.10 -18.33 17.58
N TYR A 256 -15.08 -17.59 17.09
CA TYR A 256 -16.50 -17.79 17.34
C TYR A 256 -17.10 -18.48 16.13
N ILE A 257 -17.88 -19.55 16.35
CA ILE A 257 -18.68 -20.19 15.31
C ILE A 257 -20.11 -20.12 15.80
N PHE A 258 -21.00 -19.50 15.03
CA PHE A 258 -22.36 -19.23 15.45
C PHE A 258 -23.34 -19.35 14.27
N ASP A 259 -24.61 -19.52 14.61
CA ASP A 259 -25.69 -19.36 13.65
C ASP A 259 -26.17 -17.90 13.72
N GLU A 260 -26.35 -17.24 12.58
CA GLU A 260 -26.83 -15.85 12.57
C GLU A 260 -28.26 -15.75 13.12
N ASP A 261 -29.03 -16.85 13.04
CA ASP A 261 -30.36 -16.95 13.65
C ASP A 261 -30.33 -16.90 15.20
N ASP A 262 -29.15 -17.10 15.82
CA ASP A 262 -28.97 -17.04 17.28
C ASP A 262 -28.65 -15.62 17.78
N PHE A 263 -28.58 -14.62 16.90
CA PHE A 263 -28.40 -13.23 17.30
C PHE A 263 -29.61 -12.72 18.11
N VAL A 264 -29.34 -12.00 19.21
CA VAL A 264 -30.34 -11.43 20.14
C VAL A 264 -30.57 -9.96 19.86
#